data_AF-A0A930WCX7-F1
#
_entry.id   AF-A0A930WCX7-F1
#
_cell.length_a   1.000
_cell.length_b   1.000
_cell.length_c   1.000
_cell.angle_alpha   90.00
_cell.angle_beta   90.00
_cell.angle_gamma   90.00
#
_symmetry.space_group_name_H-M   'P 1'
#
loop_
_entity.id
_entity.type
_entity.pdbx_description
1 polymer ?
#
loop_
_entity_poly.entity_id
_entity_poly.type
_entity_poly.pdbx_seq_one_letter_code
_entity_poly.pdbx_strand_id
1 'polypeptide(L)'
;MHKNRVRGYNKRFYPGVALIVAAMLCLVFALTRLNVPLLQLQNKYFNLKDITKNEDSILKVTGIDKHSVQNSDFGKWSLYIVSYLEKDSHGNETTQYIGLELDEETAKQLIDKKNTLRDHPEKIAGTFVEPEFHDKKVMDYSYRTQDAMGKYIKAPLSRRYQNYLSIKPGKETQKLFLIISLVLLIPGLVLVYLAEKHHQFATYYNSLFAGYKNTEALVASHPELKGKRLSTLLNKSDYIDDTLGVYIYKNFFCSTVKGLEIYDLNKTKSVHHFEKTFYPEEGGSFMKSYLVFATSDPDAVVRSTKVQIKNIGEETDAHLQPFFDKLRQDFPTIEIEAKKESKR
;
A
#
# COMPACT_ATOMS: atom_id res chain seq x y z
N MET A 1 -21.62 5.89 -26.24
CA MET A 1 -21.42 5.47 -24.82
C MET A 1 -20.06 4.83 -24.48
N HIS A 2 -19.16 4.51 -25.43
CA HIS A 2 -17.86 3.88 -25.11
C HIS A 2 -16.87 4.75 -24.28
N LYS A 3 -16.96 6.09 -24.36
CA LYS A 3 -16.01 7.02 -23.70
C LYS A 3 -16.05 7.02 -22.16
N ASN A 4 -17.19 6.67 -21.53
CA ASN A 4 -17.32 6.79 -20.06
C ASN A 4 -16.72 5.60 -19.29
N ARG A 5 -16.70 4.39 -19.88
CA ARG A 5 -16.14 3.18 -19.22
C ARG A 5 -14.62 3.27 -19.03
N VAL A 6 -13.91 3.63 -20.10
CA VAL A 6 -12.45 3.75 -20.11
C VAL A 6 -12.00 4.92 -19.22
N ARG A 7 -12.76 6.02 -19.18
CA ARG A 7 -12.42 7.19 -18.37
C ARG A 7 -12.45 6.92 -16.86
N GLY A 8 -13.40 6.12 -16.36
CA GLY A 8 -13.49 5.76 -14.94
C GLY A 8 -12.40 4.78 -14.49
N TYR A 9 -12.06 3.80 -15.34
CA TYR A 9 -10.96 2.86 -15.11
C TYR A 9 -9.61 3.57 -15.16
N ASN A 10 -9.32 4.29 -16.25
CA ASN A 10 -8.04 4.97 -16.47
C ASN A 10 -7.71 6.00 -15.37
N LYS A 11 -8.72 6.71 -14.85
CA LYS A 11 -8.57 7.68 -13.76
C LYS A 11 -8.07 7.06 -12.44
N ARG A 12 -8.18 5.74 -12.27
CA ARG A 12 -7.79 5.03 -11.04
C ARG A 12 -6.60 4.10 -11.29
N PHE A 13 -6.62 3.39 -12.41
CA PHE A 13 -5.58 2.46 -12.79
C PHE A 13 -4.22 3.13 -12.99
N TYR A 14 -4.11 4.15 -13.85
CA TYR A 14 -2.81 4.76 -14.14
C TYR A 14 -2.18 5.45 -12.92
N PRO A 15 -2.90 6.24 -12.11
CA PRO A 15 -2.34 6.77 -10.87
C PRO A 15 -1.96 5.67 -9.88
N GLY A 16 -2.77 4.61 -9.77
CA GLY A 16 -2.45 3.46 -8.91
C GLY A 16 -1.15 2.76 -9.32
N VAL A 17 -0.97 2.47 -10.60
CA VAL A 17 0.27 1.90 -11.14
C VAL A 17 1.45 2.84 -10.94
N ALA A 18 1.27 4.15 -11.19
CA ALA A 18 2.34 5.12 -10.98
C ALA A 18 2.83 5.16 -9.53
N LEU A 19 1.92 5.11 -8.55
CA LEU A 19 2.27 5.03 -7.12
C LEU A 19 3.02 3.74 -6.80
N ILE A 20 2.61 2.59 -7.35
CA ILE A 20 3.31 1.31 -7.16
C ILE A 20 4.72 1.38 -7.74
N VAL A 21 4.89 1.92 -8.95
CA VAL A 21 6.22 2.09 -9.57
C VAL A 21 7.11 2.99 -8.72
N ALA A 22 6.59 4.14 -8.25
CA ALA A 22 7.33 5.04 -7.37
C ALA A 22 7.71 4.36 -6.04
N ALA A 23 6.80 3.57 -5.45
CA ALA A 23 7.08 2.77 -4.25
C ALA A 23 8.22 1.78 -4.49
N MET A 24 8.18 1.04 -5.60
CA MET A 24 9.23 0.09 -5.98
C MET A 24 10.58 0.76 -6.18
N LEU A 25 10.62 1.94 -6.81
CA LEU A 25 11.86 2.71 -6.95
C LEU A 25 12.41 3.17 -5.58
N CYS A 26 11.54 3.63 -4.68
CA CYS A 26 11.93 4.00 -3.32
C CYS A 26 12.48 2.79 -2.54
N LEU A 27 11.84 1.63 -2.68
CA LEU A 27 12.29 0.38 -2.07
C LEU A 27 13.65 -0.05 -2.59
N VAL A 28 13.85 -0.05 -3.92
CA VAL A 28 15.13 -0.38 -4.53
C VAL A 28 16.22 0.59 -4.06
N PHE A 29 15.94 1.89 -4.02
CA PHE A 29 16.88 2.88 -3.50
C PHE A 29 17.23 2.61 -2.03
N ALA A 30 16.25 2.33 -1.17
CA ALA A 30 16.47 2.02 0.23
C ALA A 30 17.34 0.77 0.43
N LEU A 31 17.10 -0.29 -0.35
CA LEU A 31 17.81 -1.57 -0.24
C LEU A 31 19.24 -1.52 -0.83
N THR A 32 19.49 -0.57 -1.74
CA THR A 32 20.80 -0.38 -2.38
C THR A 32 21.67 0.63 -1.65
N ARG A 33 21.09 1.53 -0.84
CA ARG A 33 21.84 2.49 -0.03
C ARG A 33 22.73 1.76 0.99
N LEU A 34 24.01 2.13 1.04
CA LEU A 34 25.05 1.48 1.87
C LEU A 34 25.16 -0.06 1.69
N ASN A 35 24.70 -0.60 0.56
CA ASN A 35 24.83 -2.02 0.28
C ASN A 35 26.28 -2.37 -0.11
N VAL A 36 26.99 -3.06 0.78
CA VAL A 36 28.41 -3.40 0.60
C VAL A 36 28.69 -4.17 -0.71
N PRO A 37 27.95 -5.25 -1.06
CA PRO A 37 28.12 -5.90 -2.36
C PRO A 37 28.01 -4.96 -3.56
N LEU A 38 27.02 -4.05 -3.56
CA LEU A 38 26.83 -3.11 -4.66
C LEU A 38 27.96 -2.08 -4.75
N LEU A 39 28.35 -1.50 -3.62
CA LEU A 39 29.47 -0.56 -3.56
C LEU A 39 30.78 -1.24 -3.99
N GLN A 40 30.94 -2.53 -3.71
CA GLN A 40 32.09 -3.31 -4.12
C GLN A 40 32.13 -3.52 -5.64
N LEU A 41 30.98 -3.79 -6.28
CA LEU A 41 30.88 -3.85 -7.74
C LEU A 41 31.22 -2.50 -8.40
N GLN A 42 30.91 -1.40 -7.73
CA GLN A 42 31.27 -0.04 -8.16
C GLN A 42 32.70 0.37 -7.81
N ASN A 43 33.49 -0.53 -7.20
CA ASN A 43 34.84 -0.25 -6.69
C ASN A 43 34.93 0.97 -5.74
N LYS A 44 33.85 1.26 -4.99
CA LYS A 44 33.78 2.39 -4.05
C LYS A 44 34.42 2.06 -2.70
N TYR A 45 35.72 1.82 -2.69
CA TYR A 45 36.49 1.70 -1.44
C TYR A 45 36.91 3.08 -0.94
N PHE A 46 36.87 3.27 0.38
CA PHE A 46 37.27 4.53 0.98
C PHE A 46 38.75 4.82 0.70
N ASN A 47 39.01 6.00 0.15
CA ASN A 47 40.35 6.57 0.03
C ASN A 47 40.27 8.04 0.44
N LEU A 48 41.03 8.44 1.46
CA LEU A 48 40.98 9.80 1.97
C LEU A 48 41.34 10.85 0.92
N LYS A 49 42.14 10.53 -0.10
CA LYS A 49 42.52 11.50 -1.14
C LYS A 49 41.41 11.70 -2.16
N ASP A 50 40.74 10.61 -2.54
CA ASP A 50 39.81 10.60 -3.68
C ASP A 50 38.36 10.88 -3.27
N ILE A 51 38.00 10.62 -2.01
CA ILE A 51 36.61 10.72 -1.57
C ILE A 51 36.11 12.16 -1.50
N THR A 52 34.84 12.35 -1.84
CA THR A 52 34.16 13.64 -1.81
C THR A 52 33.10 13.72 -0.71
N LYS A 53 32.75 14.94 -0.27
CA LYS A 53 31.71 15.16 0.75
C LYS A 53 30.40 14.46 0.36
N ASN A 54 29.78 13.76 1.32
CA ASN A 54 28.52 13.00 1.17
C ASN A 54 28.61 11.76 0.25
N GLU A 55 29.81 11.34 -0.13
CA GLU A 55 30.00 10.13 -0.92
C GLU A 55 29.95 8.87 -0.04
N ASP A 56 29.24 7.84 -0.52
CA ASP A 56 29.23 6.52 0.11
C ASP A 56 30.44 5.70 -0.33
N SER A 57 31.06 5.01 0.61
CA SER A 57 32.21 4.15 0.35
C SER A 57 32.30 2.99 1.34
N ILE A 58 33.13 2.00 1.01
CA ILE A 58 33.43 0.84 1.86
C ILE A 58 34.73 1.10 2.61
N LEU A 59 34.66 1.07 3.93
CA LEU A 59 35.79 1.03 4.83
C LEU A 59 36.13 -0.43 5.19
N LYS A 60 37.37 -0.85 4.94
CA LYS A 60 37.88 -2.18 5.35
C LYS A 60 38.47 -2.07 6.76
N VAL A 61 37.62 -2.20 7.77
CA VAL A 61 37.96 -2.03 9.18
C VAL A 61 38.80 -3.20 9.69
N THR A 62 39.97 -2.91 10.24
CA THR A 62 40.92 -3.88 10.81
C THR A 62 40.99 -3.85 12.34
N GLY A 63 40.34 -2.86 12.96
CA GLY A 63 40.33 -2.68 14.40
C GLY A 63 39.47 -1.50 14.81
N ILE A 64 39.01 -1.51 16.05
CA ILE A 64 38.14 -0.48 16.64
C ILE A 64 38.47 -0.30 18.12
N ASP A 65 38.42 0.95 18.58
CA ASP A 65 38.55 1.27 20.00
C ASP A 65 37.35 0.71 20.80
N LYS A 66 37.62 0.17 22.00
CA LYS A 66 36.56 -0.34 22.89
C LYS A 66 35.60 0.74 23.37
N HIS A 67 36.06 1.98 23.41
CA HIS A 67 35.31 3.12 23.90
C HIS A 67 35.19 4.15 22.78
N SER A 68 34.04 4.82 22.71
CA SER A 68 33.85 5.95 21.81
C SER A 68 34.76 7.12 22.21
N VAL A 69 34.98 8.04 21.28
CA VAL A 69 35.67 9.31 21.54
C VAL A 69 34.89 10.08 22.62
N GLN A 70 35.60 10.65 23.60
CA GLN A 70 34.93 11.33 24.71
C GLN A 70 33.97 12.42 24.23
N ASN A 71 32.79 12.47 24.89
CA ASN A 71 31.71 13.43 24.60
C ASN A 71 31.19 13.36 23.15
N SER A 72 31.32 12.21 22.47
CA SER A 72 30.81 12.00 21.10
C SER A 72 29.46 11.31 21.02
N ASP A 73 28.71 11.24 22.13
CA ASP A 73 27.36 10.67 22.14
C ASP A 73 26.36 11.63 21.49
N PHE A 74 26.00 11.34 20.26
CA PHE A 74 25.00 12.05 19.46
C PHE A 74 23.61 11.42 19.61
N GLY A 75 23.28 10.97 20.82
CA GLY A 75 22.09 10.16 21.11
C GLY A 75 22.37 8.68 20.89
N LYS A 76 21.77 8.08 19.85
CA LYS A 76 21.97 6.65 19.50
C LYS A 76 23.22 6.37 18.67
N TRP A 77 24.00 7.40 18.37
CA TRP A 77 25.17 7.35 17.49
C TRP A 77 26.38 7.85 18.27
N SER A 78 27.50 7.15 18.15
CA SER A 78 28.75 7.52 18.82
C SER A 78 29.92 7.36 17.87
N LEU A 79 30.96 8.18 18.07
CA LEU A 79 32.15 8.16 17.22
C LEU A 79 33.21 7.22 17.80
N TYR A 80 33.77 6.36 16.98
CA TYR A 80 34.87 5.46 17.34
C TYR A 80 36.09 5.74 16.48
N ILE A 81 37.29 5.59 17.05
CA ILE A 81 38.50 5.50 16.23
C ILE A 81 38.62 4.07 15.72
N VAL A 82 38.78 3.93 14.41
CA VAL A 82 38.99 2.64 13.76
C VAL A 82 40.30 2.64 12.99
N SER A 83 40.96 1.49 12.97
CA SER A 83 42.01 1.20 12.00
C SER A 83 41.40 0.56 10.75
N TYR A 84 41.90 0.89 9.57
CA TYR A 84 41.38 0.38 8.31
C TYR A 84 42.47 0.25 7.24
N LEU A 85 42.22 -0.55 6.20
CA LEU A 85 43.11 -0.67 5.05
C LEU A 85 42.80 0.38 3.98
N GLU A 86 43.81 1.19 3.63
CA GLU A 86 43.76 2.18 2.56
C GLU A 86 44.80 1.87 1.49
N LYS A 87 44.40 1.92 0.22
CA LYS A 87 45.34 1.78 -0.91
C LYS A 87 46.07 3.09 -1.18
N ASP A 88 47.38 3.02 -1.32
CA ASP A 88 48.17 4.14 -1.82
C ASP A 88 48.06 4.29 -3.36
N SER A 89 48.74 5.30 -3.91
CA SER A 89 48.78 5.56 -5.36
C SER A 89 49.46 4.45 -6.19
N HIS A 90 50.15 3.51 -5.53
CA HIS A 90 50.80 2.35 -6.16
C HIS A 90 50.00 1.06 -5.94
N GLY A 91 48.83 1.14 -5.28
CA GLY A 91 47.95 0.01 -5.01
C GLY A 91 48.29 -0.80 -3.75
N ASN A 92 49.27 -0.37 -2.95
CA ASN A 92 49.64 -1.04 -1.71
C ASN A 92 48.66 -0.68 -0.60
N GLU A 93 48.16 -1.69 0.14
CA GLU A 93 47.29 -1.46 1.29
C GLU A 93 48.11 -1.18 2.55
N THR A 94 47.84 -0.05 3.19
CA THR A 94 48.45 0.34 4.47
C THR A 94 47.38 0.54 5.53
N THR A 95 47.73 0.27 6.79
CA THR A 95 46.84 0.54 7.91
C THR A 95 46.81 2.05 8.19
N GLN A 96 45.62 2.61 8.18
CA GLN A 96 45.33 4.01 8.47
C GLN A 96 44.26 4.10 9.56
N TYR A 97 44.02 5.32 10.07
CA TYR A 97 43.05 5.55 11.12
C TYR A 97 42.07 6.66 10.72
N ILE A 98 40.81 6.51 11.09
CA ILE A 98 39.76 7.51 10.88
C ILE A 98 38.68 7.40 11.97
N GLY A 99 37.92 8.48 12.18
CA GLY A 99 36.68 8.42 12.94
C GLY A 99 35.58 7.69 12.16
N LEU A 100 34.82 6.83 12.85
CA LEU A 100 33.66 6.12 12.31
C LEU A 100 32.46 6.30 13.27
N GLU A 101 31.41 6.97 12.80
CA GLU A 101 30.16 7.15 13.55
C GLU A 101 29.27 5.91 13.35
N LEU A 102 28.93 5.26 14.47
CA LEU A 102 28.21 3.98 14.52
C LEU A 102 27.04 4.04 15.50
N ASP A 103 26.04 3.20 15.30
CA ASP A 103 25.08 2.87 16.36
C ASP A 103 25.66 1.82 17.31
N GLU A 104 25.07 1.72 18.50
CA GLU A 104 25.50 0.82 19.57
C GLU A 104 25.60 -0.65 19.13
N GLU A 105 24.63 -1.14 18.35
CA GLU A 105 24.61 -2.53 17.89
C GLU A 105 25.78 -2.82 16.94
N THR A 106 25.99 -1.95 15.94
CA THR A 106 27.06 -2.10 14.95
C THR A 106 28.43 -1.95 15.61
N ALA A 107 28.57 -1.01 16.55
CA ALA A 107 29.79 -0.83 17.33
C ALA A 107 30.12 -2.08 18.15
N LYS A 108 29.13 -2.62 18.87
CA LYS A 108 29.29 -3.83 19.69
C LYS A 108 29.72 -5.04 18.84
N GLN A 109 29.10 -5.24 17.67
CA GLN A 109 29.46 -6.32 16.74
C GLN A 109 30.93 -6.21 16.28
N LEU A 110 31.42 -5.00 16.00
CA LEU A 110 32.81 -4.78 15.62
C LEU A 110 33.77 -5.00 16.81
N ILE A 111 33.42 -4.49 18.00
CA ILE A 111 34.23 -4.63 19.22
C ILE A 111 34.35 -6.11 19.63
N ASP A 112 33.27 -6.89 19.52
CA ASP A 112 33.23 -8.31 19.89
C ASP A 112 34.11 -9.18 18.98
N LYS A 113 34.36 -8.75 17.74
CA LYS A 113 35.31 -9.41 16.83
C LYS A 113 36.77 -9.30 17.29
N LYS A 114 37.10 -8.37 18.20
CA LYS A 114 38.42 -8.20 18.83
C LYS A 114 39.54 -8.23 17.78
N ASN A 115 40.54 -9.10 17.97
CA ASN A 115 41.73 -9.18 17.12
C ASN A 115 41.48 -9.85 15.76
N THR A 116 40.32 -10.51 15.56
CA THR A 116 40.06 -11.21 14.29
C THR A 116 39.91 -10.25 13.11
N LEU A 117 39.54 -8.99 13.36
CA LEU A 117 39.46 -7.94 12.35
C LEU A 117 40.81 -7.67 11.65
N ARG A 118 41.93 -7.96 12.31
CA ARG A 118 43.26 -7.75 11.73
C ARG A 118 43.53 -8.70 10.56
N ASP A 119 43.17 -9.97 10.73
CA ASP A 119 43.37 -11.02 9.73
C ASP A 119 42.18 -11.12 8.76
N HIS A 120 40.99 -10.71 9.22
CA HIS A 120 39.74 -10.71 8.47
C HIS A 120 39.04 -9.34 8.58
N PRO A 121 39.46 -8.35 7.78
CA PRO A 121 38.90 -7.01 7.84
C PRO A 121 37.41 -7.00 7.52
N GLU A 122 36.63 -6.30 8.36
CA GLU A 122 35.19 -6.13 8.12
C GLU A 122 34.94 -5.00 7.13
N LYS A 123 34.04 -5.22 6.17
CA LYS A 123 33.62 -4.18 5.23
C LYS A 123 32.41 -3.43 5.78
N ILE A 124 32.61 -2.18 6.14
CA ILE A 124 31.55 -1.29 6.62
C ILE A 124 31.30 -0.21 5.55
N ALA A 125 30.06 -0.10 5.08
CA ALA A 125 29.66 0.98 4.20
C ALA A 125 29.31 2.23 5.03
N GLY A 126 29.88 3.37 4.67
CA GLY A 126 29.61 4.65 5.32
C GLY A 126 29.66 5.82 4.35
N THR A 127 29.01 6.91 4.72
CA THR A 127 29.05 8.18 4.00
C THR A 127 30.16 9.06 4.57
N PHE A 128 30.99 9.66 3.72
CA PHE A 128 32.02 10.59 4.16
C PHE A 128 31.41 11.93 4.57
N VAL A 129 31.70 12.35 5.80
CA VAL A 129 31.16 13.54 6.41
C VAL A 129 32.26 14.57 6.63
N GLU A 130 32.09 15.73 6.02
CA GLU A 130 32.83 16.94 6.33
C GLU A 130 31.96 17.77 7.30
N PRO A 131 32.26 17.75 8.61
CA PRO A 131 31.45 18.42 9.61
C PRO A 131 31.39 19.93 9.35
N GLU A 132 30.20 20.50 9.51
CA GLU A 132 30.00 21.95 9.38
C GLU A 132 30.47 22.65 10.66
N PHE A 133 31.29 23.68 10.52
CA PHE A 133 31.89 24.42 11.65
C PHE A 133 30.88 24.96 12.67
N HIS A 134 29.60 25.09 12.28
CA HIS A 134 28.54 25.66 13.12
C HIS A 134 27.67 24.60 13.80
N ASP A 135 27.86 23.31 13.48
CA ASP A 135 27.12 22.24 14.15
C ASP A 135 27.74 21.99 15.53
N LYS A 136 27.04 22.47 16.57
CA LYS A 136 27.42 22.32 17.98
C LYS A 136 27.67 20.88 18.40
N LYS A 137 27.13 19.89 17.69
CA LYS A 137 27.36 18.46 17.98
C LYS A 137 28.79 18.06 17.61
N VAL A 138 29.33 18.59 16.52
CA VAL A 138 30.70 18.34 16.04
C VAL A 138 31.66 19.51 16.33
N MET A 139 31.25 20.51 17.10
CA MET A 139 32.17 21.47 17.70
C MET A 139 33.26 20.73 18.48
N ASP A 140 34.52 21.09 18.29
CA ASP A 140 35.70 20.42 18.86
C ASP A 140 35.88 18.94 18.42
N TYR A 141 35.16 18.48 17.38
CA TYR A 141 35.37 17.16 16.77
C TYR A 141 36.82 16.97 16.37
N SER A 142 37.40 17.97 15.70
CA SER A 142 38.75 17.89 15.18
C SER A 142 39.79 17.73 16.27
N TYR A 143 39.65 18.49 17.35
CA TYR A 143 40.53 18.43 18.51
C TYR A 143 40.44 17.08 19.22
N ARG A 144 39.22 16.61 19.52
CA ARG A 144 39.00 15.35 20.24
C ARG A 144 39.45 14.13 19.45
N THR A 145 39.19 14.13 18.15
CA THR A 145 39.63 13.06 17.24
C THR A 145 41.14 13.09 17.07
N GLN A 146 41.76 14.28 16.99
CA GLN A 146 43.21 14.43 16.92
C GLN A 146 43.88 13.88 18.19
N ASP A 147 43.37 14.23 19.38
CA ASP A 147 43.87 13.73 20.65
C ASP A 147 43.72 12.20 20.75
N ALA A 148 42.53 11.66 20.42
CA ALA A 148 42.29 10.22 20.39
C ALA A 148 43.21 9.49 19.42
N MET A 149 43.45 10.05 18.22
CA MET A 149 44.38 9.49 17.23
C MET A 149 45.85 9.60 17.64
N GLY A 150 46.21 10.52 18.55
CA GLY A 150 47.58 10.70 19.04
C GLY A 150 48.18 9.44 19.67
N LYS A 151 47.32 8.51 20.15
CA LYS A 151 47.71 7.18 20.65
C LYS A 151 48.30 6.28 19.55
N TYR A 152 47.94 6.52 18.30
CA TYR A 152 48.27 5.66 17.16
C TYR A 152 49.25 6.31 16.19
N ILE A 153 49.12 7.62 15.96
CA ILE A 153 49.93 8.36 15.00
C ILE A 153 50.41 9.67 15.64
N LYS A 154 51.73 9.92 15.63
CA LYS A 154 52.32 11.14 16.21
C LYS A 154 51.90 12.45 15.51
N ALA A 155 51.68 12.39 14.19
CA ALA A 155 51.29 13.55 13.37
C ALA A 155 50.24 13.14 12.32
N PRO A 156 48.97 12.95 12.71
CA PRO A 156 47.92 12.56 11.78
C PRO A 156 47.65 13.68 10.77
N LEU A 157 47.33 13.32 9.53
CA LEU A 157 46.89 14.27 8.50
C LEU A 157 45.62 14.99 8.94
N SER A 158 45.54 16.30 8.72
CA SER A 158 44.38 17.12 9.12
C SER A 158 43.05 16.56 8.65
N ARG A 159 42.99 16.12 7.39
CA ARG A 159 41.78 15.54 6.80
C ARG A 159 41.26 14.30 7.56
N ARG A 160 42.10 13.56 8.29
CA ARG A 160 41.71 12.36 9.08
C ARG A 160 41.01 12.71 10.37
N TYR A 161 41.50 13.73 11.07
CA TYR A 161 40.89 14.15 12.33
C TYR A 161 39.85 15.25 12.13
N GLN A 162 39.77 15.91 10.97
CA GLN A 162 38.74 16.90 10.64
C GLN A 162 37.48 16.31 10.00
N ASN A 163 37.54 15.08 9.48
CA ASN A 163 36.40 14.40 8.84
C ASN A 163 36.25 12.97 9.36
N TYR A 164 35.08 12.36 9.16
CA TYR A 164 34.78 10.98 9.55
C TYR A 164 33.93 10.27 8.51
N LEU A 165 33.79 8.95 8.63
CA LEU A 165 32.71 8.22 7.97
C LEU A 165 31.54 8.03 8.92
N SER A 166 30.34 8.04 8.39
CA SER A 166 29.12 7.80 9.16
C SER A 166 28.19 6.81 8.48
N ILE A 167 27.68 5.85 9.25
CA ILE A 167 26.60 4.96 8.78
C ILE A 167 25.22 5.60 8.92
N LYS A 168 25.11 6.69 9.69
CA LYS A 168 23.85 7.35 10.04
C LYS A 168 23.10 7.91 8.83
N PRO A 169 23.70 8.73 7.94
CA PRO A 169 22.99 9.27 6.78
C PRO A 169 22.38 8.16 5.93
N GLY A 170 23.10 7.07 5.71
CA GLY A 170 22.57 5.93 4.95
C GLY A 170 21.47 5.18 5.68
N LYS A 171 21.62 4.86 6.97
CA LYS A 171 20.58 4.16 7.76
C LYS A 171 19.30 5.01 7.92
N GLU A 172 19.43 6.31 8.15
CA GLU A 172 18.28 7.23 8.28
C GLU A 172 17.58 7.42 6.93
N THR A 173 18.33 7.59 5.84
CA THR A 173 17.78 7.66 4.48
C THR A 173 17.09 6.35 4.09
N GLN A 174 17.70 5.20 4.35
CA GLN A 174 17.10 3.89 4.12
C GLN A 174 15.76 3.78 4.84
N LYS A 175 15.71 4.12 6.14
CA LYS A 175 14.46 4.10 6.92
C LYS A 175 13.39 5.02 6.33
N LEU A 176 13.77 6.25 5.95
CA LEU A 176 12.83 7.21 5.35
C LEU A 176 12.24 6.67 4.04
N PHE A 177 13.08 6.15 3.14
CA PHE A 177 12.61 5.63 1.85
C PHE A 177 11.81 4.33 1.98
N LEU A 178 12.07 3.50 3.00
CA LEU A 178 11.20 2.36 3.34
C LEU A 178 9.80 2.83 3.77
N ILE A 179 9.71 3.88 4.60
CA ILE A 179 8.44 4.46 5.02
C ILE A 179 7.69 5.04 3.80
N ILE A 180 8.37 5.83 2.97
CA ILE A 180 7.78 6.41 1.74
C ILE A 180 7.29 5.30 0.82
N SER A 181 8.07 4.23 0.63
CA SER A 181 7.66 3.07 -0.17
C SER A 181 6.35 2.47 0.34
N LEU A 182 6.22 2.27 1.65
CA LEU A 182 4.99 1.70 2.23
C LEU A 182 3.78 2.63 2.03
N VAL A 183 3.97 3.93 2.29
CA VAL A 183 2.94 4.97 2.15
C VAL A 183 2.44 5.10 0.71
N LEU A 184 3.29 4.87 -0.29
CA LEU A 184 2.90 4.89 -1.70
C LEU A 184 2.26 3.58 -2.17
N LEU A 185 2.75 2.44 -1.67
CA LEU A 185 2.29 1.12 -2.11
C LEU A 185 0.83 0.85 -1.74
N ILE A 186 0.44 1.15 -0.49
CA ILE A 186 -0.91 0.84 0.01
C ILE A 186 -1.99 1.58 -0.79
N PRO A 187 -1.95 2.92 -0.98
CA PRO A 187 -2.92 3.63 -1.81
C PRO A 187 -2.85 3.21 -3.28
N GLY A 188 -1.66 2.91 -3.80
CA GLY A 188 -1.48 2.41 -5.16
C GLY A 188 -2.27 1.11 -5.42
N LEU A 189 -2.13 0.13 -4.51
CA LEU A 189 -2.87 -1.13 -4.55
C LEU A 189 -4.39 -0.91 -4.43
N VAL A 190 -4.83 -0.03 -3.53
CA VAL A 190 -6.25 0.32 -3.36
C VAL A 190 -6.83 0.90 -4.65
N LEU A 191 -6.12 1.81 -5.32
CA LEU A 191 -6.58 2.41 -6.58
C LEU A 191 -6.67 1.38 -7.72
N VAL A 192 -5.71 0.47 -7.84
CA VAL A 192 -5.74 -0.61 -8.84
C VAL A 192 -6.90 -1.57 -8.55
N TYR A 193 -7.10 -1.96 -7.29
CA TYR A 193 -8.24 -2.80 -6.88
C TYR A 193 -9.59 -2.12 -7.20
N LEU A 194 -9.73 -0.83 -6.89
CA LEU A 194 -10.94 -0.07 -7.20
C LEU A 194 -11.14 0.10 -8.71
N ALA A 195 -10.07 0.24 -9.49
CA ALA A 195 -10.14 0.28 -10.95
C ALA A 195 -10.69 -1.04 -11.49
N GLU A 196 -10.17 -2.18 -11.03
CA GLU A 196 -10.63 -3.51 -11.44
C GLU A 196 -12.09 -3.74 -11.04
N LYS A 197 -12.47 -3.41 -9.81
CA LYS A 197 -13.88 -3.47 -9.36
C LYS A 197 -14.80 -2.62 -10.24
N HIS A 198 -14.36 -1.41 -10.60
CA HIS A 198 -15.11 -0.55 -11.51
C HIS A 198 -15.17 -1.12 -12.93
N HIS A 199 -14.10 -1.77 -13.41
CA HIS A 199 -14.08 -2.45 -14.70
C HIS A 199 -15.09 -3.59 -14.72
N GLN A 200 -15.07 -4.46 -13.72
CA GLN A 200 -16.02 -5.56 -13.57
C GLN A 200 -17.47 -5.05 -13.50
N PHE A 201 -17.75 -4.04 -12.68
CA PHE A 201 -19.08 -3.40 -12.62
C PHE A 201 -19.49 -2.79 -13.97
N ALA A 202 -18.59 -2.07 -14.62
CA ALA A 202 -18.87 -1.47 -15.91
C ALA A 202 -19.14 -2.53 -16.96
N THR A 203 -18.36 -3.61 -17.02
CA THR A 203 -18.55 -4.77 -17.90
C THR A 203 -19.90 -5.38 -17.65
N TYR A 204 -20.18 -5.75 -16.40
CA TYR A 204 -21.44 -6.28 -15.91
C TYR A 204 -22.67 -5.45 -16.33
N TYR A 205 -22.61 -4.11 -16.19
CA TYR A 205 -23.72 -3.22 -16.57
C TYR A 205 -23.98 -3.16 -18.09
N ASN A 206 -22.99 -3.48 -18.95
CA ASN A 206 -23.21 -3.40 -20.40
C ASN A 206 -22.75 -4.64 -21.21
N SER A 207 -22.51 -5.79 -20.59
CA SER A 207 -22.18 -7.05 -21.27
C SER A 207 -23.43 -7.89 -21.51
N LEU A 208 -23.34 -8.74 -22.53
CA LEU A 208 -24.35 -9.68 -22.97
C LEU A 208 -24.73 -10.61 -21.80
N PHE A 209 -26.01 -10.93 -21.61
CA PHE A 209 -26.48 -11.83 -20.54
C PHE A 209 -25.87 -13.26 -20.56
N ALA A 210 -25.02 -13.60 -21.54
CA ALA A 210 -24.43 -14.92 -21.70
C ALA A 210 -23.17 -15.11 -20.84
N GLY A 211 -23.15 -16.16 -20.01
CA GLY A 211 -21.96 -16.64 -19.29
C GLY A 211 -21.78 -16.13 -17.85
N TYR A 212 -22.80 -15.52 -17.26
CA TYR A 212 -22.75 -15.05 -15.86
C TYR A 212 -23.73 -15.82 -14.97
N LYS A 213 -23.21 -16.36 -13.86
CA LYS A 213 -23.95 -17.20 -12.91
C LYS A 213 -25.30 -16.61 -12.46
N ASN A 214 -25.38 -15.29 -12.30
CA ASN A 214 -26.59 -14.61 -11.82
C ASN A 214 -27.65 -14.36 -12.92
N THR A 215 -27.30 -14.53 -14.20
CA THR A 215 -28.21 -14.32 -15.35
C THR A 215 -28.59 -15.62 -16.05
N GLU A 216 -27.99 -16.75 -15.67
CA GLU A 216 -28.21 -18.07 -16.29
C GLU A 216 -29.67 -18.50 -16.25
N ALA A 217 -30.34 -18.39 -15.10
CA ALA A 217 -31.75 -18.76 -14.96
C ALA A 217 -32.65 -17.89 -15.85
N LEU A 218 -32.41 -16.58 -15.86
CA LEU A 218 -33.15 -15.62 -16.68
C LEU A 218 -32.95 -15.92 -18.18
N VAL A 219 -31.72 -16.15 -18.64
CA VAL A 219 -31.42 -16.47 -20.05
C VAL A 219 -31.94 -17.85 -20.46
N ALA A 220 -31.96 -18.81 -19.54
CA ALA A 220 -32.52 -20.14 -19.80
C ALA A 220 -34.03 -20.07 -20.05
N SER A 221 -34.77 -19.28 -19.26
CA SER A 221 -36.21 -19.03 -19.47
C SER A 221 -36.50 -18.06 -20.62
N HIS A 222 -35.56 -17.16 -20.94
CA HIS A 222 -35.70 -16.12 -21.95
C HIS A 222 -34.49 -16.08 -22.90
N PRO A 223 -34.36 -17.07 -23.82
CA PRO A 223 -33.22 -17.19 -24.72
C PRO A 223 -33.02 -15.97 -25.63
N GLU A 224 -34.05 -15.17 -25.88
CA GLU A 224 -34.00 -13.94 -26.67
C GLU A 224 -33.12 -12.85 -26.04
N LEU A 225 -32.84 -12.94 -24.73
CA LEU A 225 -31.93 -12.05 -24.02
C LEU A 225 -30.46 -12.44 -24.20
N LYS A 226 -30.18 -13.67 -24.69
CA LYS A 226 -28.81 -14.12 -24.98
C LYS A 226 -28.17 -13.20 -26.00
N GLY A 227 -27.01 -12.64 -25.67
CA GLY A 227 -26.36 -11.71 -26.59
C GLY A 227 -27.05 -10.33 -26.69
N LYS A 228 -27.90 -9.95 -25.73
CA LYS A 228 -28.47 -8.58 -25.66
C LYS A 228 -27.89 -7.80 -24.47
N ARG A 229 -27.88 -6.47 -24.59
CA ARG A 229 -27.41 -5.57 -23.51
C ARG A 229 -28.46 -5.50 -22.40
N LEU A 230 -28.02 -5.21 -21.18
CA LEU A 230 -28.92 -4.96 -20.05
C LEU A 230 -29.99 -3.90 -20.36
N SER A 231 -29.62 -2.84 -21.10
CA SER A 231 -30.58 -1.82 -21.56
C SER A 231 -31.76 -2.40 -22.35
N THR A 232 -31.58 -3.54 -23.05
CA THR A 232 -32.66 -4.22 -23.75
C THR A 232 -33.66 -4.86 -22.79
N LEU A 233 -33.20 -5.38 -21.65
CA LEU A 233 -34.08 -5.87 -20.59
C LEU A 233 -34.82 -4.72 -19.92
N LEU A 234 -34.09 -3.67 -19.51
CA LEU A 234 -34.69 -2.51 -18.83
C LEU A 234 -35.77 -1.83 -19.69
N ASN A 235 -35.54 -1.68 -20.99
CA ASN A 235 -36.52 -1.08 -21.91
C ASN A 235 -37.75 -1.97 -22.18
N LYS A 236 -37.69 -3.26 -21.84
CA LYS A 236 -38.78 -4.23 -22.05
C LYS A 236 -39.35 -4.76 -20.73
N SER A 237 -38.95 -4.16 -19.61
CA SER A 237 -39.46 -4.52 -18.29
C SER A 237 -40.94 -4.17 -18.17
N ASP A 238 -41.71 -5.06 -17.53
CA ASP A 238 -43.13 -4.89 -17.26
C ASP A 238 -43.36 -3.90 -16.09
N TYR A 239 -42.32 -3.62 -15.30
CA TYR A 239 -42.27 -2.54 -14.30
C TYR A 239 -40.88 -1.88 -14.30
N ILE A 240 -40.86 -0.54 -14.22
CA ILE A 240 -39.63 0.26 -14.26
C ILE A 240 -39.70 1.33 -13.16
N ASP A 241 -38.71 1.32 -12.27
CA ASP A 241 -38.44 2.41 -11.34
C ASP A 241 -36.92 2.72 -11.31
N ASP A 242 -36.51 3.67 -12.15
CA ASP A 242 -35.12 4.14 -12.22
C ASP A 242 -34.69 4.90 -10.96
N THR A 243 -35.65 5.43 -10.18
CA THR A 243 -35.37 6.19 -8.96
C THR A 243 -34.88 5.25 -7.88
N LEU A 244 -35.57 4.13 -7.67
CA LEU A 244 -35.16 3.08 -6.73
C LEU A 244 -34.17 2.08 -7.33
N GLY A 245 -34.03 2.07 -8.66
CA GLY A 245 -33.21 1.12 -9.41
C GLY A 245 -33.83 -0.28 -9.42
N VAL A 246 -35.16 -0.37 -9.47
CA VAL A 246 -35.96 -1.60 -9.37
C VAL A 246 -36.71 -1.84 -10.66
N TYR A 247 -36.70 -3.07 -11.15
CA TYR A 247 -37.35 -3.46 -12.39
C TYR A 247 -37.98 -4.85 -12.25
N ILE A 248 -39.09 -5.08 -12.97
CA ILE A 248 -39.65 -6.42 -13.17
C ILE A 248 -39.57 -6.72 -14.65
N TYR A 249 -38.90 -7.82 -15.01
CA TYR A 249 -38.93 -8.36 -16.37
C TYR A 249 -39.56 -9.75 -16.30
N LYS A 250 -40.77 -9.90 -16.83
CA LYS A 250 -41.56 -11.13 -16.72
C LYS A 250 -41.68 -11.55 -15.26
N ASN A 251 -41.25 -12.76 -14.93
CA ASN A 251 -41.23 -13.29 -13.58
C ASN A 251 -39.94 -12.99 -12.80
N PHE A 252 -39.08 -12.08 -13.27
CA PHE A 252 -37.81 -11.78 -12.60
C PHE A 252 -37.80 -10.36 -12.04
N PHE A 253 -37.53 -10.27 -10.75
CA PHE A 253 -37.13 -9.03 -10.10
C PHE A 253 -35.67 -8.74 -10.42
N CYS A 254 -35.38 -7.48 -10.75
CA CYS A 254 -34.07 -6.99 -11.08
C CYS A 254 -33.78 -5.71 -10.27
N SER A 255 -32.63 -5.62 -9.62
CA SER A 255 -32.10 -4.35 -9.06
C SER A 255 -30.79 -3.99 -9.72
N THR A 256 -30.50 -2.71 -9.97
CA THR A 256 -29.23 -2.24 -10.57
C THR A 256 -28.27 -1.56 -9.58
N VAL A 257 -28.62 -1.52 -8.29
CA VAL A 257 -27.99 -0.64 -7.29
C VAL A 257 -26.58 -1.09 -6.88
N LYS A 258 -26.34 -2.40 -6.78
CA LYS A 258 -25.02 -2.98 -6.51
C LYS A 258 -24.37 -3.63 -7.74
N GLY A 259 -24.99 -3.43 -8.90
CA GLY A 259 -24.95 -4.35 -10.04
C GLY A 259 -26.36 -4.87 -10.30
N LEU A 260 -26.53 -5.71 -11.31
CA LEU A 260 -27.78 -6.39 -11.65
C LEU A 260 -27.91 -7.58 -10.69
N GLU A 261 -28.81 -7.46 -9.74
CA GLU A 261 -29.19 -8.56 -8.88
C GLU A 261 -30.52 -9.09 -9.43
N ILE A 262 -30.61 -10.39 -9.71
CA ILE A 262 -31.81 -11.02 -10.27
C ILE A 262 -32.39 -11.98 -9.23
N TYR A 263 -33.70 -11.94 -9.07
CA TYR A 263 -34.45 -12.89 -8.26
C TYR A 263 -35.69 -13.38 -9.03
N ASP A 264 -35.93 -14.69 -9.01
CA ASP A 264 -37.11 -15.30 -9.65
C ASP A 264 -38.34 -15.15 -8.74
N LEU A 265 -39.28 -14.31 -9.15
CA LEU A 265 -40.49 -14.00 -8.40
C LEU A 265 -41.40 -15.22 -8.23
N ASN A 266 -41.37 -16.20 -9.16
CA ASN A 266 -42.18 -17.42 -9.05
C ASN A 266 -41.77 -18.30 -7.85
N LYS A 267 -40.55 -18.13 -7.35
CA LYS A 267 -40.04 -18.84 -6.17
C LYS A 267 -40.24 -18.04 -4.88
N THR A 268 -40.98 -16.93 -4.93
CA THR A 268 -41.21 -16.06 -3.76
C THR A 268 -42.40 -16.54 -2.97
N LYS A 269 -42.21 -16.73 -1.68
CA LYS A 269 -43.29 -16.84 -0.69
C LYS A 269 -43.72 -15.46 -0.21
N SER A 270 -42.76 -14.64 0.22
CA SER A 270 -43.04 -13.30 0.73
C SER A 270 -41.95 -12.30 0.39
N VAL A 271 -42.32 -11.01 0.39
CA VAL A 271 -41.41 -9.89 0.17
C VAL A 271 -41.67 -8.77 1.17
N HIS A 272 -40.61 -8.11 1.64
CA HIS A 272 -40.72 -6.87 2.41
C HIS A 272 -39.56 -5.92 2.18
N HIS A 273 -39.80 -4.66 2.46
CA HIS A 273 -38.76 -3.65 2.56
C HIS A 273 -38.03 -3.77 3.91
N PHE A 274 -36.70 -3.78 3.85
CA PHE A 274 -35.81 -3.82 4.99
C PHE A 274 -34.81 -2.68 4.95
N GLU A 275 -34.76 -1.88 6.00
CA GLU A 275 -33.76 -0.81 6.15
C GLU A 275 -32.73 -1.16 7.21
N LYS A 276 -31.46 -0.90 6.90
CA LYS A 276 -30.35 -1.07 7.82
C LYS A 276 -29.48 0.18 7.88
N THR A 277 -29.32 0.69 9.09
CA THR A 277 -28.38 1.79 9.38
C THR A 277 -26.97 1.22 9.55
N PHE A 278 -25.97 1.91 9.02
CA PHE A 278 -24.56 1.58 9.17
C PHE A 278 -23.82 2.75 9.82
N TYR A 279 -22.97 2.41 10.80
CA TYR A 279 -22.13 3.35 11.54
C TYR A 279 -20.65 3.06 11.21
N PRO A 280 -20.07 3.70 10.19
CA PRO A 280 -18.64 3.58 9.94
C PRO A 280 -17.84 4.25 11.08
N GLU A 281 -16.62 3.76 11.36
CA GLU A 281 -15.73 4.34 12.40
C GLU A 281 -15.36 5.81 12.11
N GLU A 282 -15.35 6.19 10.84
CA GLU A 282 -15.15 7.56 10.37
C GLU A 282 -16.33 7.97 9.46
N GLY A 283 -17.12 8.97 9.87
CA GLY A 283 -18.22 9.55 9.08
C GLY A 283 -19.59 9.51 9.76
N GLY A 284 -20.60 10.09 9.08
CA GLY A 284 -22.00 10.05 9.52
C GLY A 284 -22.65 8.70 9.25
N SER A 285 -23.65 8.33 10.05
CA SER A 285 -24.45 7.14 9.81
C SER A 285 -25.16 7.23 8.46
N PHE A 286 -25.20 6.13 7.71
CA PHE A 286 -25.96 6.07 6.46
C PHE A 286 -26.88 4.86 6.44
N MET A 287 -28.05 5.01 5.82
CA MET A 287 -29.07 3.98 5.71
C MET A 287 -28.99 3.29 4.34
N LYS A 288 -29.16 1.97 4.33
CA LYS A 288 -29.36 1.20 3.10
C LYS A 288 -30.71 0.51 3.14
N SER A 289 -31.38 0.52 2.00
CA SER A 289 -32.66 -0.14 1.77
C SER A 289 -32.46 -1.44 0.98
N TYR A 290 -33.24 -2.45 1.33
CA TYR A 290 -33.20 -3.77 0.72
C TYR A 290 -34.62 -4.28 0.51
N LEU A 291 -34.83 -5.02 -0.57
CA LEU A 291 -35.98 -5.93 -0.68
C LEU A 291 -35.53 -7.32 -0.27
N VAL A 292 -36.27 -7.93 0.63
CA VAL A 292 -35.98 -9.28 1.15
C VAL A 292 -37.04 -10.23 0.63
N PHE A 293 -36.61 -11.18 -0.19
CA PHE A 293 -37.46 -12.20 -0.78
C PHE A 293 -37.29 -13.50 0.00
N ALA A 294 -38.35 -13.99 0.64
CA ALA A 294 -38.39 -15.33 1.22
C ALA A 294 -38.81 -16.34 0.16
N THR A 295 -38.13 -17.48 0.10
CA THR A 295 -38.42 -18.51 -0.91
C THR A 295 -39.55 -19.43 -0.49
N SER A 296 -40.38 -19.86 -1.45
CA SER A 296 -41.39 -20.92 -1.27
C SER A 296 -40.81 -22.33 -1.48
N ASP A 297 -39.58 -22.43 -1.98
CA ASP A 297 -38.92 -23.70 -2.29
C ASP A 297 -38.49 -24.43 -1.00
N PRO A 298 -39.01 -25.66 -0.74
CA PRO A 298 -38.68 -26.43 0.46
C PRO A 298 -37.22 -26.90 0.49
N ASP A 299 -36.59 -27.07 -0.67
CA ASP A 299 -35.22 -27.59 -0.82
C ASP A 299 -34.15 -26.49 -0.89
N ALA A 300 -34.57 -25.22 -0.89
CA ALA A 300 -33.64 -24.10 -0.92
C ALA A 300 -32.80 -24.01 0.37
N VAL A 301 -31.48 -24.11 0.19
CA VAL A 301 -30.47 -23.94 1.26
C VAL A 301 -30.55 -22.54 1.90
N VAL A 302 -30.84 -21.52 1.09
CA VAL A 302 -30.99 -20.13 1.53
C VAL A 302 -32.48 -19.77 1.55
N ARG A 303 -33.04 -19.53 2.73
CA ARG A 303 -34.48 -19.27 2.92
C ARG A 303 -34.91 -17.85 2.56
N SER A 304 -33.97 -16.90 2.51
CA SER A 304 -34.26 -15.51 2.14
C SER A 304 -33.09 -14.86 1.42
N THR A 305 -33.37 -14.15 0.33
CA THR A 305 -32.39 -13.38 -0.42
C THR A 305 -32.62 -11.89 -0.21
N LYS A 306 -31.57 -11.16 0.18
CA LYS A 306 -31.61 -9.70 0.34
C LYS A 306 -31.01 -9.05 -0.90
N VAL A 307 -31.80 -8.24 -1.59
CA VAL A 307 -31.36 -7.49 -2.77
C VAL A 307 -31.37 -6.00 -2.43
N GLN A 308 -30.29 -5.28 -2.73
CA GLN A 308 -30.20 -3.87 -2.35
C GLN A 308 -31.00 -3.00 -3.34
N ILE A 309 -31.69 -1.98 -2.83
CA ILE A 309 -32.33 -0.93 -3.62
C ILE A 309 -31.76 0.44 -3.26
N LYS A 310 -32.05 1.47 -4.06
CA LYS A 310 -31.59 2.83 -3.77
C LYS A 310 -32.48 3.38 -2.66
N ASN A 311 -31.86 3.87 -1.59
CA ASN A 311 -32.56 4.61 -0.56
C ASN A 311 -32.57 6.10 -0.98
N ILE A 312 -33.77 6.67 -1.06
CA ILE A 312 -34.00 8.09 -1.41
C ILE A 312 -34.51 8.90 -0.21
N GLY A 313 -34.30 8.40 1.00
CA GLY A 313 -34.79 8.99 2.24
C GLY A 313 -36.21 8.55 2.58
N GLU A 314 -36.98 9.45 3.19
CA GLU A 314 -38.34 9.20 3.69
C GLU A 314 -39.31 8.80 2.58
N GLU A 315 -39.02 9.17 1.33
CA GLU A 315 -39.86 8.86 0.16
C GLU A 315 -39.67 7.41 -0.36
N THR A 316 -38.69 6.65 0.16
CA THR A 316 -38.37 5.30 -0.33
C THR A 316 -39.58 4.37 -0.26
N ASP A 317 -40.33 4.39 0.84
CA ASP A 317 -41.51 3.54 1.03
C ASP A 317 -42.66 3.94 0.08
N ALA A 318 -42.87 5.24 -0.11
CA ALA A 318 -43.89 5.75 -1.03
C ALA A 318 -43.58 5.34 -2.48
N HIS A 319 -42.31 5.43 -2.88
CA HIS A 319 -41.85 4.98 -4.21
C HIS A 319 -41.90 3.46 -4.39
N LEU A 320 -41.80 2.68 -3.31
CA LEU A 320 -41.96 1.22 -3.38
C LEU A 320 -43.42 0.78 -3.52
N GLN A 321 -44.38 1.63 -3.21
CA GLN A 321 -45.77 1.22 -3.20
C GLN A 321 -46.30 0.78 -4.57
N PRO A 322 -46.02 1.49 -5.68
CA PRO A 322 -46.34 1.01 -7.03
C PRO A 322 -45.73 -0.35 -7.37
N PHE A 323 -44.51 -0.63 -6.86
CA PHE A 323 -43.88 -1.94 -7.02
C PHE A 323 -44.66 -3.03 -6.28
N PHE A 324 -45.07 -2.79 -5.03
CA PHE A 324 -45.87 -3.74 -4.26
C PHE A 324 -47.25 -3.96 -4.87
N ASP A 325 -47.91 -2.92 -5.38
CA ASP A 325 -49.18 -3.04 -6.08
C ASP A 325 -49.05 -3.89 -7.34
N LYS A 326 -47.97 -3.70 -8.10
CA LYS A 326 -47.65 -4.55 -9.26
C LYS A 326 -47.45 -6.01 -8.88
N LEU A 327 -46.78 -6.29 -7.75
CA LEU A 327 -46.63 -7.66 -7.25
C LEU A 327 -47.97 -8.28 -6.85
N ARG A 328 -48.86 -7.54 -6.18
CA ARG A 328 -50.20 -8.04 -5.84
C ARG A 328 -51.02 -8.39 -7.08
N GLN A 329 -50.88 -7.59 -8.13
CA GLN A 329 -51.60 -7.78 -9.38
C GLN A 329 -51.09 -9.00 -10.17
N ASP A 330 -49.78 -9.08 -10.38
CA ASP A 330 -49.20 -10.05 -11.29
C ASP A 330 -48.79 -11.37 -10.61
N PHE A 331 -48.55 -11.33 -9.29
CA PHE A 331 -48.10 -12.47 -8.47
C PHE A 331 -48.90 -12.57 -7.16
N PRO A 332 -50.22 -12.85 -7.23
CA PRO A 332 -51.13 -12.76 -6.08
C PRO A 332 -50.81 -13.72 -4.93
N THR A 333 -49.98 -14.75 -5.18
CA THR A 333 -49.53 -15.71 -4.17
C THR A 333 -48.36 -15.20 -3.32
N ILE A 334 -47.74 -14.08 -3.70
CA ILE A 334 -46.64 -13.47 -2.92
C ILE A 334 -47.23 -12.64 -1.78
N GLU A 335 -46.89 -13.01 -0.55
CA GLU A 335 -47.26 -12.24 0.63
C GLU A 335 -46.39 -10.99 0.76
N ILE A 336 -47.00 -9.80 0.83
CA ILE A 336 -46.27 -8.56 1.07
C ILE A 336 -46.30 -8.26 2.56
N GLU A 337 -45.18 -8.46 3.24
CA GLU A 337 -45.07 -8.25 4.68
C GLU A 337 -44.75 -6.78 5.01
N ALA A 338 -44.99 -6.39 6.27
CA ALA A 338 -44.66 -5.06 6.76
C ALA A 338 -43.15 -4.77 6.70
N LYS A 339 -42.81 -3.48 6.52
CA LYS A 339 -41.44 -2.97 6.58
C LYS A 339 -40.75 -3.38 7.88
N LYS A 340 -39.47 -3.75 7.78
CA LYS A 340 -38.61 -4.07 8.94
C LYS A 340 -37.40 -3.14 8.97
N GLU A 341 -36.99 -2.71 10.16
CA GLU A 341 -35.84 -1.81 10.33
C GLU A 341 -34.82 -2.39 11.32
N SER A 342 -33.54 -2.19 11.05
CA SER A 342 -32.45 -2.51 11.98
C SER A 342 -31.57 -1.29 12.23
N LYS A 343 -31.56 -0.87 13.50
CA LYS A 343 -30.80 0.30 14.00
C LYS A 343 -29.47 -0.07 14.68
N ARG A 344 -29.06 -1.35 14.60
CA ARG A 344 -27.89 -1.88 15.30
C ARG A 344 -26.58 -1.57 14.59
#